data_AF-A0A392UFZ8-F1
#
_entry.id   AF-A0A392UFZ8-F1
#
_cell.length_a   1.000
_cell.length_b   1.000
_cell.length_c   1.000
_cell.angle_alpha   90.00
_cell.angle_beta   90.00
_cell.angle_gamma   90.00
#
_symmetry.space_group_name_H-M   'P 1'
#
loop_
_entity.id
_entity.type
_entity.pdbx_description
1 polymer ?
#
loop_
_entity_poly.entity_id
_entity_poly.type
_entity_poly.pdbx_seq_one_letter_code
_entity_poly.pdbx_strand_id
1 'polypeptide(L)' 'PGTGPISMTPYRMSVSELKELKKHLEELLENKFIQPSVSPWGAPVLLVKKKDGSM' A
#
# COMPACT_ATOMS: atom_id res chain seq x y z
N PRO A 1 20.42 -15.77 12.04
CA PRO A 1 19.23 -15.45 12.86
C PRO A 1 19.50 -14.22 13.74
N GLY A 2 18.84 -13.08 13.49
CA GLY A 2 19.12 -11.84 14.23
C GLY A 2 18.85 -10.52 13.48
N THR A 3 18.34 -10.54 12.25
CA THR A 3 17.97 -9.30 11.54
C THR A 3 16.62 -8.81 12.05
N GLY A 4 16.58 -7.57 12.55
CA GLY A 4 15.36 -6.90 13.00
C GLY A 4 14.37 -6.61 11.86
N PRO A 5 13.17 -6.13 12.19
CA PRO A 5 12.12 -5.86 11.20
C PRO A 5 12.55 -4.78 10.21
N ILE A 6 12.27 -5.01 8.93
CA ILE A 6 12.47 -4.02 7.88
C ILE A 6 11.31 -3.02 7.97
N SER A 7 11.63 -1.76 8.23
CA SER A 7 10.69 -0.64 8.21
C SER A 7 11.23 0.44 7.27
N MET A 8 10.54 0.59 6.14
CA MET A 8 10.89 1.55 5.10
C MET A 8 9.79 2.59 4.95
N THR A 9 10.20 3.83 4.71
CA THR A 9 9.26 4.93 4.47
C THR A 9 8.53 4.73 3.14
N PRO A 10 7.24 5.11 3.04
CA PRO A 10 6.51 5.09 1.77
C PRO A 10 7.17 5.97 0.70
N TYR A 11 7.02 5.58 -0.56
CA TYR A 11 7.45 6.42 -1.67
C TYR A 11 6.64 7.72 -1.75
N ARG A 12 7.27 8.77 -2.30
CA ARG A 12 6.57 10.03 -2.59
C ARG A 12 5.57 9.79 -3.71
N MET A 13 4.32 10.14 -3.45
CA MET A 13 3.20 10.04 -4.37
C MET A 13 2.57 11.41 -4.56
N SER A 14 2.01 11.64 -5.75
CA SER A 14 1.15 12.78 -6.05
C SER A 14 -0.19 12.67 -5.34
N VAL A 15 -0.95 13.78 -5.28
CA VAL A 15 -2.28 13.80 -4.64
C VAL A 15 -3.26 12.87 -5.36
N SER A 16 -3.14 12.70 -6.68
CA SER A 16 -3.98 11.77 -7.45
C SER A 16 -3.70 10.31 -7.10
N GLU A 17 -2.43 9.90 -7.05
CA GLU A 17 -2.04 8.53 -6.70
C GLU A 17 -2.45 8.19 -5.25
N LEU A 18 -2.37 9.16 -4.33
CA LEU A 18 -2.85 8.96 -2.96
C LEU A 18 -4.36 8.73 -2.86
N LYS A 19 -5.15 9.38 -3.72
CA LYS A 19 -6.61 9.16 -3.75
C LYS A 19 -6.95 7.77 -4.27
N GLU A 20 -6.26 7.33 -5.33
CA GLU A 20 -6.44 5.99 -5.90
C GLU A 20 -5.99 4.91 -4.92
N LEU A 21 -4.84 5.10 -4.25
CA LEU A 21 -4.36 4.18 -3.23
C LEU A 21 -5.39 4.00 -2.10
N LYS A 22 -5.98 5.09 -1.62
CA LYS A 22 -7.02 5.02 -0.58
C LYS A 22 -8.25 4.24 -1.05
N LYS A 23 -8.71 4.51 -2.28
CA LYS A 23 -9.83 3.78 -2.87
C LYS A 23 -9.55 2.27 -2.94
N HIS A 24 -8.38 1.88 -3.44
CA HIS A 24 -8.00 0.46 -3.48
C HIS A 24 -7.89 -0.16 -2.08
N LEU A 25 -7.37 0.57 -1.08
CA LEU A 25 -7.31 0.07 0.29
C LEU A 25 -8.70 -0.13 0.90
N GLU A 26 -9.64 0.78 0.65
CA GLU A 26 -11.03 0.64 1.10
C GLU A 26 -11.68 -0.61 0.49
N GLU A 27 -11.55 -0.81 -0.83
CA GLU A 27 -12.05 -2.01 -1.51
C GLU A 27 -11.42 -3.30 -0.95
N LEU A 28 -10.11 -3.30 -0.66
CA LEU A 28 -9.42 -4.47 -0.08
C LEU A 28 -9.84 -4.73 1.38
N LEU A 29 -10.13 -3.69 2.16
CA LEU A 29 -10.65 -3.79 3.52
C LEU A 29 -12.09 -4.34 3.52
N GLU A 30 -12.94 -3.84 2.64
CA GLU A 30 -14.33 -4.32 2.48
C GLU A 30 -14.37 -5.79 2.08
N ASN A 31 -13.50 -6.19 1.14
CA ASN A 31 -13.34 -7.58 0.72
C ASN A 31 -12.65 -8.46 1.77
N LYS A 32 -12.20 -7.89 2.90
CA LYS A 32 -11.49 -8.58 3.99
C LYS A 32 -10.18 -9.26 3.55
N PHE A 33 -9.56 -8.78 2.47
CA PHE A 33 -8.25 -9.25 2.04
C PHE A 33 -7.13 -8.69 2.94
N ILE A 34 -7.32 -7.51 3.50
CA ILE A 34 -6.38 -6.85 4.42
C ILE A 34 -7.08 -6.41 5.70
N GLN A 35 -6.31 -6.09 6.74
CA GLN A 35 -6.78 -5.49 7.98
C GLN A 35 -5.74 -4.49 8.51
N PRO A 36 -6.15 -3.48 9.28
CA PRO A 36 -5.21 -2.59 9.97
C PRO A 36 -4.26 -3.39 10.87
N SER A 37 -2.98 -3.03 10.85
CA SER A 37 -1.96 -3.72 11.66
C SER A 37 -1.06 -2.72 12.39
N VAL A 38 -0.50 -3.16 13.53
CA VAL A 38 0.50 -2.41 14.33
C VAL A 38 1.87 -3.08 14.26
N SER A 39 2.15 -3.77 13.14
CA SER A 39 3.39 -4.52 12.95
C SER A 39 4.62 -3.60 12.94
N PRO A 40 5.75 -4.01 13.55
CA PRO A 40 7.01 -3.28 13.40
C PRO A 40 7.61 -3.42 11.99
N TRP A 41 7.05 -4.29 11.14
CA TRP A 41 7.44 -4.44 9.73
C TRP A 41 6.64 -3.48 8.85
N GLY A 42 7.34 -2.78 7.95
CA GLY A 42 6.74 -1.84 7.01
C GLY A 42 7.47 -1.86 5.67
N ALA A 43 6.73 -2.15 4.60
CA ALA A 43 7.22 -2.11 3.24
C ALA A 43 6.49 -1.01 2.45
N PRO A 44 7.17 -0.27 1.56
CA PRO A 44 6.53 0.73 0.73
C PRO A 44 5.68 0.08 -0.36
N VAL A 45 4.61 0.75 -0.76
CA VAL A 45 3.70 0.32 -1.83
C VAL A 45 4.02 1.09 -3.11
N LEU A 46 3.92 0.42 -4.26
CA LEU A 46 4.04 1.02 -5.59
C LEU A 46 2.73 0.84 -6.35
N LEU A 47 2.20 1.95 -6.87
CA LEU A 47 1.04 1.94 -7.75
C LEU A 47 1.52 1.79 -9.20
N VAL A 48 0.87 0.92 -9.96
CA VAL A 48 1.28 0.61 -11.34
C VAL A 48 0.06 0.69 -12.24
N LYS A 49 0.16 1.51 -13.29
CA LYS A 49 -0.88 1.61 -14.32
C LYS A 49 -1.01 0.28 -15.06
N LYS A 50 -2.22 -0.26 -15.11
CA LYS A 50 -2.55 -1.47 -15.85
C LYS A 50 -2.70 -1.18 -17.34
N LYS A 51 -2.62 -2.24 -18.16
CA LYS A 51 -2.67 -2.15 -19.64
C LYS A 51 -4.00 -1.62 -20.17
N ASP A 52 -5.08 -1.84 -19.45
CA ASP A 52 -6.43 -1.35 -19.72
C ASP A 52 -6.58 0.16 -19.43
N GLY A 53 -5.52 0.82 -18.96
CA GLY A 53 -5.52 2.24 -18.67
C GLY A 53 -6.02 2.56 -17.27
N SER A 54 -6.45 1.57 -16.48
CA SER A 54 -6.73 1.76 -15.07
C SER A 54 -5.43 2.00 -14.31
N MET A 55 -5.50 2.81 -13.26
CA MET A 55 -4.52 2.79 -12.19
C MET A 55 -4.84 1.66 -11.21
#